data_AF-A0A9P8JU31-F1
#
_entry.id   AF-A0A9P8JU31-F1
#
_cell.length_a   1.000
_cell.length_b   1.000
_cell.length_c   1.000
_cell.angle_alpha   90.00
_cell.angle_beta   90.00
_cell.angle_gamma   90.00
#
_symmetry.space_group_name_H-M   'P 1'
#
loop_
_entity.id
_entity.type
_entity.pdbx_description
1 polymer ?
#
loop_
_entity_poly.entity_id
_entity_poly.type
_entity_poly.pdbx_seq_one_letter_code
_entity_poly.pdbx_strand_id
1 'polypeptide(L)'
;MSTEKSHVKGVLLVGSVPGTDTEDVLRRMAPALGSRLKYIPDGETGQRNFFIGWQMYKFGAYPEVISQFGQNGKFEDIPVPEEKIKEAAEKLEGMSTDYDTAALESYPVFKKLKEEGVIPKEVKFQVCLPSPLTFVSPFIVGDYKTAIEPVYERAILRALDNISKNVPEQELAIQWDV
;
A
#
# COMPACT_ATOMS: atom_id res chain seq x y z
N MET A 1 -34.80 28.84 -11.31
CA MET A 1 -33.87 27.92 -10.61
C MET A 1 -32.66 27.75 -11.50
N SER A 2 -31.51 28.29 -11.11
CA SER A 2 -30.28 28.17 -11.89
C SER A 2 -29.73 26.75 -11.76
N THR A 3 -29.60 26.05 -12.88
CA THR A 3 -28.93 24.75 -12.98
C THR A 3 -27.43 24.94 -13.23
N GLU A 4 -26.76 25.80 -12.46
CA GLU A 4 -25.30 25.89 -12.52
C GLU A 4 -24.71 24.57 -12.02
N LYS A 5 -24.12 23.81 -12.94
CA LYS A 5 -23.39 22.58 -12.60
C LYS A 5 -22.23 22.96 -11.71
N SER A 6 -22.14 22.37 -10.51
CA SER A 6 -20.99 22.59 -9.63
C SER A 6 -19.70 22.17 -10.36
N HIS A 7 -18.73 23.07 -10.46
CA HIS A 7 -17.43 22.75 -11.03
C HIS A 7 -16.68 21.78 -10.11
N VAL A 8 -16.14 20.70 -10.69
CA VAL A 8 -15.30 19.73 -9.97
C VAL A 8 -14.05 20.45 -9.46
N LYS A 9 -13.86 20.45 -8.13
CA LYS A 9 -12.79 21.20 -7.45
C LYS A 9 -11.50 20.39 -7.24
N GLY A 10 -11.52 19.08 -7.46
CA GLY A 10 -10.36 18.23 -7.23
C GLY A 10 -10.59 16.79 -7.67
N VAL A 11 -9.49 16.02 -7.70
CA VAL A 11 -9.47 14.58 -8.00
C VAL A 11 -8.67 13.87 -6.92
N LEU A 12 -9.17 12.72 -6.47
CA LEU A 12 -8.43 11.77 -5.64
C LEU A 12 -8.06 10.57 -6.51
N LEU A 13 -6.76 10.29 -6.63
CA LEU A 13 -6.26 9.02 -7.14
C LEU A 13 -6.08 8.08 -5.95
N VAL A 14 -6.50 6.82 -6.08
CA VAL A 14 -6.59 5.88 -4.96
C VAL A 14 -5.41 4.91 -4.86
N GLY A 15 -4.29 5.21 -5.51
CA GLY A 15 -3.11 4.33 -5.52
C GLY A 15 -2.81 3.81 -6.92
N SER A 16 -3.14 2.54 -7.17
CA SER A 16 -2.95 1.84 -8.45
C SER A 16 -3.38 2.65 -9.69
N VAL A 17 -2.47 2.79 -10.65
CA VAL A 17 -2.70 3.38 -11.98
C VAL A 17 -2.01 2.50 -13.03
N PRO A 18 -2.70 2.05 -14.10
CA PRO A 18 -2.06 1.27 -15.15
C PRO A 18 -0.86 2.02 -15.74
N GLY A 19 0.32 1.39 -15.79
CA GLY A 19 1.57 1.98 -16.27
C GLY A 19 2.73 0.99 -16.30
N THR A 20 3.80 1.34 -17.01
CA THR A 20 5.01 0.50 -17.05
C THR A 20 5.83 0.63 -15.78
N ASP A 21 5.90 1.84 -15.22
CA ASP A 21 6.66 2.20 -14.02
C ASP A 21 6.12 3.52 -13.42
N THR A 22 6.70 3.92 -12.30
CA THR A 22 6.39 5.18 -11.60
C THR A 22 6.57 6.42 -12.49
N GLU A 23 7.65 6.51 -13.28
CA GLU A 23 7.89 7.71 -14.11
C GLU A 23 6.80 7.86 -15.18
N ASP A 24 6.43 6.76 -15.84
CA ASP A 24 5.33 6.71 -16.80
C ASP A 24 3.99 7.14 -16.18
N VAL A 25 3.64 6.61 -15.00
CA VAL A 25 2.41 7.00 -14.27
C VAL A 25 2.42 8.50 -13.96
N LEU A 26 3.49 9.00 -13.36
CA LEU A 26 3.57 10.40 -12.93
C LEU A 26 3.52 11.36 -14.12
N ARG A 27 4.23 11.05 -15.22
CA ARG A 27 4.22 11.85 -16.46
C ARG A 27 2.86 11.85 -17.16
N ARG A 28 2.09 10.76 -17.08
CA ARG A 28 0.73 10.71 -17.64
C ARG A 28 -0.28 11.45 -16.77
N MET A 29 -0.19 11.28 -15.46
CA MET A 29 -1.27 11.72 -14.56
C MET A 29 -1.18 13.18 -14.16
N ALA A 30 0.03 13.71 -13.89
CA ALA A 30 0.17 15.10 -13.46
C ALA A 30 -0.37 16.11 -14.51
N PRO A 31 -0.01 16.02 -15.81
CA PRO A 31 -0.53 16.96 -16.81
C PRO A 31 -2.02 16.77 -17.10
N ALA A 32 -2.51 15.52 -17.10
CA ALA A 32 -3.91 15.22 -17.39
C ALA A 32 -4.88 15.76 -16.33
N LEU A 33 -4.45 15.79 -15.08
CA LEU A 33 -5.28 16.25 -13.96
C LEU A 33 -5.06 17.72 -13.64
N GLY A 34 -3.86 18.24 -13.91
CA GLY A 34 -3.51 19.66 -13.77
C GLY A 34 -3.78 20.18 -12.36
N SER A 35 -4.37 21.38 -12.26
CA SER A 35 -4.66 22.06 -10.99
C SER A 35 -5.69 21.35 -10.10
N ARG A 36 -6.32 20.27 -10.57
CA ARG A 36 -7.25 19.45 -9.77
C ARG A 36 -6.52 18.43 -8.91
N LEU A 37 -5.24 18.18 -9.19
CA LEU A 37 -4.43 17.21 -8.48
C LEU A 37 -3.83 17.85 -7.22
N LYS A 38 -4.04 17.21 -6.07
CA LYS A 38 -3.39 17.61 -4.81
C LYS A 38 -2.32 16.61 -4.37
N TYR A 39 -2.57 15.33 -4.61
CA TYR A 39 -1.72 14.22 -4.21
C TYR A 39 -1.62 13.26 -5.39
N ILE A 40 -0.44 12.68 -5.62
CA ILE A 40 -0.22 11.76 -6.73
C ILE A 40 0.47 10.48 -6.22
N PRO A 41 -0.14 9.30 -6.44
CA PRO A 41 0.50 8.03 -6.11
C PRO A 41 1.53 7.65 -7.18
N ASP A 42 2.43 6.75 -6.81
CA ASP A 42 3.40 6.14 -7.74
C ASP A 42 2.77 5.17 -8.75
N GLY A 43 1.48 4.85 -8.57
CA GLY A 43 0.70 3.98 -9.44
C GLY A 43 0.82 2.49 -9.13
N GLU A 44 1.57 2.07 -8.11
CA GLU A 44 1.68 0.67 -7.68
C GLU A 44 2.04 -0.31 -8.82
N THR A 45 2.92 0.10 -9.72
CA THR A 45 3.30 -0.70 -10.90
C THR A 45 4.14 -1.93 -10.55
N GLY A 46 4.39 -2.80 -11.54
CA GLY A 46 5.28 -3.96 -11.37
C GLY A 46 4.69 -5.01 -10.44
N GLN A 47 5.45 -5.47 -9.45
CA GLN A 47 4.99 -6.51 -8.52
C GLN A 47 3.77 -6.08 -7.67
N ARG A 48 3.49 -4.78 -7.58
CA ARG A 48 2.36 -4.23 -6.82
C ARG A 48 1.09 -4.01 -7.65
N ASN A 49 1.07 -4.44 -8.92
CA ASN A 49 0.01 -4.15 -9.89
C ASN A 49 -1.36 -4.83 -9.63
N PHE A 50 -1.51 -5.54 -8.51
CA PHE A 50 -2.76 -6.17 -8.06
C PHE A 50 -3.03 -5.86 -6.59
N PHE A 51 -3.00 -4.57 -6.24
CA PHE A 51 -3.28 -4.06 -4.90
C PHE A 51 -2.43 -4.81 -3.84
N ILE A 52 -3.01 -5.23 -2.71
CA ILE A 52 -2.32 -5.89 -1.58
C ILE A 52 -1.87 -7.33 -1.85
N GLY A 53 -2.20 -7.95 -2.99
CA GLY A 53 -1.93 -9.38 -3.24
C GLY A 53 -0.44 -9.76 -3.18
N TRP A 54 0.46 -8.83 -3.55
CA TRP A 54 1.91 -9.02 -3.48
C TRP A 54 2.45 -9.28 -2.06
N GLN A 55 1.68 -8.95 -1.03
CA GLN A 55 2.06 -9.18 0.37
C GLN A 55 2.09 -10.66 0.73
N MET A 56 1.39 -11.54 0.01
CA MET A 56 1.47 -12.99 0.22
C MET A 56 2.92 -13.50 0.14
N TYR A 57 3.74 -12.89 -0.72
CA TYR A 57 5.15 -13.28 -0.88
C TYR A 57 6.04 -12.92 0.31
N LYS A 58 5.55 -12.09 1.26
CA LYS A 58 6.30 -11.69 2.46
C LYS A 58 6.21 -12.72 3.60
N PHE A 59 5.34 -13.71 3.48
CA PHE A 59 5.10 -14.74 4.49
C PHE A 59 5.93 -16.02 4.27
N GLY A 60 7.02 -15.95 3.51
CA GLY A 60 7.86 -17.11 3.17
C GLY A 60 8.50 -17.83 4.39
N ALA A 61 8.60 -17.16 5.55
CA ALA A 61 9.06 -17.79 6.79
C ALA A 61 8.03 -18.78 7.39
N TYR A 62 6.75 -18.64 7.06
CA TYR A 62 5.68 -19.54 7.49
C TYR A 62 4.53 -19.57 6.46
N PRO A 63 4.72 -20.22 5.29
CA PRO A 63 3.76 -20.14 4.18
C PRO A 63 2.40 -20.77 4.49
N GLU A 64 2.30 -21.67 5.49
CA GLU A 64 1.04 -22.30 5.94
C GLU A 64 0.00 -21.29 6.46
N VAL A 65 0.40 -20.06 6.84
CA VAL A 65 -0.57 -19.04 7.25
C VAL A 65 -1.33 -18.41 6.09
N ILE A 66 -0.82 -18.55 4.85
CA ILE A 66 -1.44 -17.93 3.67
C ILE A 66 -2.61 -18.77 3.19
N SER A 67 -3.77 -18.13 3.09
CA SER A 67 -4.98 -18.72 2.51
C SER A 67 -4.75 -19.07 1.05
N GLN A 68 -5.23 -20.24 0.64
CA GLN A 68 -5.29 -20.59 -0.77
C GLN A 68 -6.17 -19.60 -1.54
N PHE A 69 -5.83 -19.37 -2.81
CA PHE A 69 -6.57 -18.47 -3.67
C PHE A 69 -8.04 -18.94 -3.80
N GLY A 70 -8.98 -18.00 -3.62
CA GLY A 70 -10.42 -18.28 -3.65
C GLY A 70 -11.02 -18.75 -2.31
N GLN A 71 -10.21 -19.02 -1.28
CA GLN A 71 -10.71 -19.39 0.05
C GLN A 71 -10.95 -18.20 1.00
N ASN A 72 -10.46 -17.00 0.66
CA ASN A 72 -10.71 -15.75 1.37
C ASN A 72 -10.52 -15.84 2.90
N GLY A 73 -9.44 -16.50 3.35
CA GLY A 73 -9.11 -16.61 4.76
C GLY A 73 -10.10 -17.46 5.56
N LYS A 74 -10.60 -18.54 4.97
CA LYS A 74 -11.43 -19.55 5.64
C LYS A 74 -10.69 -20.14 6.85
N PHE A 75 -11.44 -20.52 7.88
CA PHE A 75 -10.96 -21.37 8.96
C PHE A 75 -10.73 -22.80 8.47
N GLU A 76 -9.79 -23.49 9.10
CA GLU A 76 -9.51 -24.89 8.80
C GLU A 76 -10.63 -25.80 9.34
N ASP A 77 -10.88 -26.91 8.64
CA ASP A 77 -11.87 -27.89 9.10
C ASP A 77 -11.33 -28.67 10.33
N ILE A 78 -10.00 -28.81 10.42
CA ILE A 78 -9.30 -29.32 11.60
C ILE A 78 -8.54 -28.14 12.21
N PRO A 79 -8.86 -27.75 13.46
CA PRO A 79 -8.20 -26.62 14.10
C PRO A 79 -6.68 -26.74 14.11
N VAL A 80 -6.00 -25.65 13.78
CA VAL A 80 -4.55 -25.56 13.89
C VAL A 80 -4.14 -25.63 15.37
N PRO A 81 -3.18 -26.49 15.75
CA PRO A 81 -2.66 -26.53 17.12
C PRO A 81 -2.11 -25.17 17.59
N GLU A 82 -2.37 -24.82 18.85
CA GLU A 82 -1.97 -23.53 19.43
C GLU A 82 -0.44 -23.29 19.33
N GLU A 83 0.35 -24.35 19.46
CA GLU A 83 1.81 -24.29 19.33
C GLU A 83 2.24 -23.83 17.94
N LYS A 84 1.54 -24.28 16.88
CA LYS A 84 1.80 -23.85 15.49
C LYS A 84 1.41 -22.39 15.28
N ILE A 85 0.27 -21.96 15.84
CA ILE A 85 -0.18 -20.57 15.76
C ILE A 85 0.86 -19.64 16.41
N LYS A 86 1.35 -20.03 17.59
CA LYS A 86 2.40 -19.29 18.30
C LYS A 86 3.71 -19.27 17.53
N GLU A 87 4.15 -20.42 17.02
CA GLU A 87 5.37 -20.54 16.21
C GLU A 87 5.32 -19.64 14.97
N ALA A 88 4.15 -19.57 14.30
CA ALA A 88 3.95 -18.71 13.13
C ALA A 88 4.15 -17.23 13.48
N ALA A 89 3.52 -16.76 14.56
CA ALA A 89 3.67 -15.38 15.02
C ALA A 89 5.12 -15.05 15.40
N GLU A 90 5.81 -15.96 16.09
CA GLU A 90 7.22 -15.79 16.47
C GLU A 90 8.15 -15.73 15.25
N LYS A 91 7.94 -16.59 14.25
CA LYS A 91 8.76 -16.63 13.02
C LYS A 91 8.52 -15.44 12.09
N LEU A 92 7.32 -14.86 12.12
CA LEU A 92 6.96 -13.70 11.31
C LEU A 92 7.24 -12.38 12.03
N GLU A 93 7.59 -12.40 13.30
CA GLU A 93 7.97 -11.19 14.03
C GLU A 93 9.16 -10.49 13.33
N GLY A 94 9.08 -9.17 13.22
CA GLY A 94 10.10 -8.38 12.52
C GLY A 94 10.06 -8.49 10.99
N MET A 95 9.07 -9.16 10.39
CA MET A 95 8.93 -9.22 8.93
C MET A 95 8.91 -7.82 8.29
N SER A 96 9.40 -7.74 7.05
CA SER A 96 9.26 -6.55 6.21
C SER A 96 8.03 -6.67 5.32
N THR A 97 7.31 -5.57 5.15
CA THR A 97 6.23 -5.45 4.17
C THR A 97 6.72 -4.87 2.84
N ASP A 98 7.89 -4.23 2.83
CA ASP A 98 8.51 -3.50 1.71
C ASP A 98 7.65 -2.35 1.14
N TYR A 99 6.61 -1.91 1.84
CA TYR A 99 5.86 -0.70 1.45
C TYR A 99 6.73 0.54 1.50
N ASP A 100 7.59 0.64 2.50
CA ASP A 100 8.60 1.68 2.64
C ASP A 100 9.66 1.57 1.56
N THR A 101 10.16 0.37 1.25
CA THR A 101 11.08 0.15 0.12
C THR A 101 10.50 0.72 -1.18
N ALA A 102 9.27 0.35 -1.51
CA ALA A 102 8.62 0.83 -2.74
C ALA A 102 8.40 2.35 -2.76
N ALA A 103 8.02 2.94 -1.62
CA ALA A 103 7.85 4.38 -1.49
C ALA A 103 9.19 5.13 -1.66
N LEU A 104 10.27 4.61 -1.08
CA LEU A 104 11.60 5.21 -1.13
C LEU A 104 12.28 5.05 -2.50
N GLU A 105 11.93 4.02 -3.27
CA GLU A 105 12.33 3.89 -4.67
C GLU A 105 11.57 4.88 -5.57
N SER A 106 10.29 5.13 -5.29
CA SER A 106 9.42 5.99 -6.09
C SER A 106 9.60 7.49 -5.82
N TYR A 107 9.91 7.87 -4.58
CA TYR A 107 9.99 9.28 -4.17
C TYR A 107 11.07 10.09 -4.94
N PRO A 108 12.28 9.59 -5.22
CA PRO A 108 13.26 10.29 -6.05
C PRO A 108 12.75 10.63 -7.45
N VAL A 109 11.94 9.74 -8.05
CA VAL A 109 11.32 9.97 -9.37
C VAL A 109 10.30 11.11 -9.28
N PHE A 110 9.43 11.08 -8.27
CA PHE A 110 8.49 12.17 -8.00
C PHE A 110 9.21 13.51 -7.82
N LYS A 111 10.27 13.54 -6.99
CA LYS A 111 11.05 14.75 -6.71
C LYS A 111 11.67 15.32 -7.99
N LYS A 112 12.31 14.47 -8.79
CA LYS A 112 12.88 14.84 -10.10
C LYS A 112 11.83 15.48 -11.01
N LEU A 113 10.66 14.86 -11.15
CA LEU A 113 9.58 15.37 -12.02
C LEU A 113 8.97 16.68 -11.51
N LYS A 114 9.00 16.91 -10.20
CA LYS A 114 8.61 18.18 -9.57
C LYS A 114 9.63 19.29 -9.85
N GLU A 115 10.93 18.96 -9.81
CA GLU A 115 12.02 19.87 -10.19
C GLU A 115 12.00 20.22 -11.69
N GLU A 116 11.64 19.27 -12.56
CA GLU A 116 11.42 19.48 -14.00
C GLU A 116 10.15 20.30 -14.31
N GLY A 117 9.28 20.52 -13.33
CA GLY A 117 8.02 21.24 -13.50
C GLY A 117 6.90 20.42 -14.17
N VAL A 118 7.09 19.11 -14.35
CA VAL A 118 6.04 18.18 -14.82
C VAL A 118 4.96 18.03 -13.77
N ILE A 119 5.37 17.93 -12.49
CA ILE A 119 4.48 17.89 -11.34
C ILE A 119 4.42 19.30 -10.71
N PRO A 120 3.22 19.87 -10.46
CA PRO A 120 3.10 21.17 -9.79
C PRO A 120 3.72 21.17 -8.38
N LYS A 121 4.26 22.32 -7.96
CA LYS A 121 5.02 22.46 -6.70
C LYS A 121 4.19 22.19 -5.44
N GLU A 122 2.88 22.35 -5.53
CA GLU A 122 1.92 22.15 -4.46
C GLU A 122 1.46 20.69 -4.31
N VAL A 123 1.70 19.84 -5.32
CA VAL A 123 1.31 18.43 -5.27
C VAL A 123 2.24 17.68 -4.32
N LYS A 124 1.66 16.81 -3.49
CA LYS A 124 2.43 15.89 -2.63
C LYS A 124 2.50 14.48 -3.21
N PHE A 125 3.55 13.76 -2.83
CA PHE A 125 3.70 12.34 -3.08
C PHE A 125 2.76 11.54 -2.17
N GLN A 126 1.89 10.74 -2.77
CA GLN A 126 0.94 9.90 -2.05
C GLN A 126 1.50 8.48 -1.90
N VAL A 127 1.58 7.99 -0.66
CA VAL A 127 1.87 6.59 -0.36
C VAL A 127 0.60 5.93 0.17
N CYS A 128 0.15 4.87 -0.50
CA CYS A 128 -1.00 4.08 -0.09
C CYS A 128 -0.53 2.88 0.75
N LEU A 129 -1.09 2.75 1.96
CA LEU A 129 -0.81 1.65 2.89
C LEU A 129 -2.14 0.96 3.24
N PRO A 130 -2.18 -0.38 3.25
CA PRO A 130 -3.38 -1.08 3.70
C PRO A 130 -3.51 -0.99 5.23
N SER A 131 -4.75 -0.98 5.70
CA SER A 131 -5.00 -1.38 7.09
C SER A 131 -4.57 -2.85 7.29
N PRO A 132 -4.17 -3.26 8.51
CA PRO A 132 -3.79 -4.65 8.76
C PRO A 132 -4.89 -5.64 8.36
N LEU A 133 -6.15 -5.30 8.65
CA LEU A 133 -7.30 -6.15 8.37
C LEU A 133 -7.56 -6.32 6.86
N THR A 134 -7.23 -5.31 6.04
CA THR A 134 -7.37 -5.35 4.58
C THR A 134 -6.61 -6.54 3.98
N PHE A 135 -5.42 -6.85 4.52
CA PHE A 135 -4.65 -8.02 4.12
C PHE A 135 -5.03 -9.27 4.90
N VAL A 136 -5.08 -9.19 6.24
CA VAL A 136 -5.25 -10.37 7.10
C VAL A 136 -6.59 -11.07 6.84
N SER A 137 -7.67 -10.32 6.63
CA SER A 137 -9.00 -10.89 6.44
C SER A 137 -9.09 -11.83 5.21
N PRO A 138 -8.69 -11.42 3.99
CA PRO A 138 -8.78 -12.29 2.82
C PRO A 138 -7.60 -13.24 2.62
N PHE A 139 -6.39 -12.93 3.14
CA PHE A 139 -5.17 -13.66 2.78
C PHE A 139 -4.58 -14.54 3.89
N ILE A 140 -5.02 -14.40 5.14
CA ILE A 140 -4.55 -15.27 6.23
C ILE A 140 -5.61 -16.33 6.54
N VAL A 141 -5.17 -17.58 6.69
CA VAL A 141 -6.01 -18.70 7.14
C VAL A 141 -6.64 -18.35 8.49
N GLY A 142 -7.94 -18.64 8.65
CA GLY A 142 -8.78 -18.13 9.74
C GLY A 142 -8.19 -18.31 11.13
N ASP A 143 -7.67 -19.51 11.42
CA ASP A 143 -7.11 -19.90 12.71
C ASP A 143 -5.90 -19.04 13.13
N TYR A 144 -5.13 -18.52 12.16
CA TYR A 144 -3.95 -17.71 12.43
C TYR A 144 -4.25 -16.22 12.58
N LYS A 145 -5.43 -15.73 12.16
CA LYS A 145 -5.72 -14.28 12.02
C LYS A 145 -5.42 -13.48 13.28
N THR A 146 -5.92 -13.94 14.43
CA THR A 146 -5.74 -13.25 15.72
C THR A 146 -4.27 -13.12 16.12
N ALA A 147 -3.44 -14.11 15.79
CA ALA A 147 -2.02 -14.10 16.11
C ALA A 147 -1.19 -13.29 15.11
N ILE A 148 -1.60 -13.28 13.84
CA ILE A 148 -0.85 -12.62 12.76
C ILE A 148 -1.20 -11.13 12.61
N GLU A 149 -2.44 -10.73 12.88
CA GLU A 149 -2.84 -9.32 12.73
C GLU A 149 -1.93 -8.33 13.48
N PRO A 150 -1.60 -8.56 14.78
CA PRO A 150 -0.71 -7.65 15.49
C PRO A 150 0.73 -7.65 14.96
N VAL A 151 1.20 -8.79 14.42
CA VAL A 151 2.54 -8.90 13.82
C VAL A 151 2.61 -8.06 12.54
N TYR A 152 1.60 -8.18 11.69
CA TYR A 152 1.50 -7.44 10.45
C TYR A 152 1.27 -5.93 10.69
N GLU A 153 0.45 -5.58 11.68
CA GLU A 153 0.27 -4.18 12.13
C GLU A 153 1.61 -3.55 12.52
N ARG A 154 2.40 -4.20 13.38
CA ARG A 154 3.73 -3.71 13.75
C ARG A 154 4.63 -3.53 12.52
N ALA A 155 4.52 -4.41 11.52
CA ALA A 155 5.30 -4.31 10.28
C ALA A 155 4.89 -3.11 9.41
N ILE A 156 3.59 -2.87 9.25
CA ILE A 156 3.06 -1.69 8.54
C ILE A 156 3.45 -0.39 9.26
N LEU A 157 3.37 -0.36 10.59
CA LEU A 157 3.77 0.82 11.37
C LEU A 157 5.28 1.09 11.28
N ARG A 158 6.14 0.06 11.24
CA ARG A 158 7.58 0.22 10.97
C ARG A 158 7.82 0.82 9.58
N ALA A 159 7.10 0.34 8.56
CA ALA A 159 7.21 0.89 7.21
C ALA A 159 6.78 2.38 7.17
N LEU A 160 5.64 2.72 7.80
CA LEU A 160 5.17 4.10 7.91
C LEU A 160 6.19 5.02 8.61
N ASP A 161 6.77 4.56 9.71
CA ASP A 161 7.82 5.29 10.45
C ASP A 161 9.04 5.53 9.55
N ASN A 162 9.49 4.52 8.80
CA ASN A 162 10.60 4.66 7.88
C ASN A 162 10.29 5.63 6.71
N ILE A 163 9.09 5.58 6.14
CA ILE A 163 8.63 6.52 5.11
C ILE A 163 8.66 7.95 5.67
N SER A 164 8.06 8.17 6.84
CA SER A 164 7.93 9.50 7.45
C SER A 164 9.28 10.11 7.83
N LYS A 165 10.29 9.29 8.11
CA LYS A 165 11.67 9.73 8.38
C LYS A 165 12.43 10.16 7.13
N ASN A 166 12.09 9.60 5.97
CA ASN A 166 12.88 9.77 4.75
C ASN A 166 12.16 10.60 3.66
N VAL A 167 10.85 10.77 3.75
CA VAL A 167 10.06 11.65 2.88
C VAL A 167 9.61 12.88 3.69
N PRO A 168 9.94 14.11 3.25
CA PRO A 168 9.57 15.32 3.99
C PRO A 168 8.05 15.44 4.16
N GLU A 169 7.59 15.84 5.35
CA GLU A 169 6.17 15.97 5.70
C GLU A 169 5.39 16.89 4.74
N GLN A 170 6.02 17.97 4.28
CA GLN A 170 5.44 18.90 3.33
C GLN A 170 5.28 18.30 1.91
N GLU A 171 6.00 17.21 1.62
CA GLU A 171 5.97 16.48 0.35
C GLU A 171 5.18 15.17 0.45
N LEU A 172 4.78 14.72 1.65
CA LEU A 172 4.15 13.43 1.88
C LEU A 172 2.64 13.54 2.13
N ALA A 173 1.89 12.60 1.56
CA ALA A 173 0.52 12.27 1.91
C ALA A 173 0.40 10.75 2.11
N ILE A 174 -0.24 10.33 3.20
CA ILE A 174 -0.54 8.91 3.46
C ILE A 174 -2.02 8.66 3.17
N GLN A 175 -2.31 7.64 2.39
CA GLN A 175 -3.66 7.09 2.20
C GLN A 175 -3.73 5.72 2.90
N TRP A 176 -4.79 5.50 3.68
CA TRP A 176 -5.08 4.21 4.29
C TRP A 176 -6.18 3.51 3.51
N ASP A 177 -5.89 2.30 3.02
CA ASP A 177 -6.86 1.48 2.31
C ASP A 177 -7.59 0.55 3.29
N VAL A 178 -8.93 0.64 3.31
CA VAL A 178 -9.83 -0.04 4.26
C VAL A 178 -10.88 -0.90 3.56
#